data_AF-A0A4Z0J571-F1
#
_entry.id   AF-A0A4Z0J571-F1
#
_cell.length_a   1.000
_cell.length_b   1.000
_cell.length_c   1.000
_cell.angle_alpha   90.00
_cell.angle_beta   90.00
_cell.angle_gamma   90.00
#
_symmetry.space_group_name_H-M   'P 1'
#
loop_
_entity.id
_entity.type
_entity.pdbx_description
1 polymer ?
#
loop_
_entity_poly.entity_id
_entity_poly.type
_entity_poly.pdbx_seq_one_letter_code
_entity_poly.pdbx_strand_id
1 'polypeptide(L)'
;MVDKSNWDPKKCQATSKKRGDQYKNYHVRGLRVCLRHGGVSKKARAAATRNLEQDQLTRVARRLGTPHTDLDLAQALLDLVASKAGEVEWLRHQVELFETDGELWWGTTKESEEDIPMGEKWETIQEACQHIVYTLLHKAQDLLAKYAGETLKAGVDERQVRIAEQTGAQFETVLTSLLTAISAPPEQMQTAATEIPRILSNLAGGGK
;
A
#
# COMPACT_ATOMS: atom_id res chain seq x y z
N MET A 1 -12.83 9.32 -32.39
CA MET A 1 -12.72 8.73 -31.03
C MET A 1 -13.62 9.55 -30.11
N VAL A 2 -14.47 8.93 -29.28
CA VAL A 2 -15.33 9.69 -28.34
C VAL A 2 -14.47 10.12 -27.16
N ASP A 3 -14.43 11.42 -26.86
CA ASP A 3 -13.79 11.93 -25.64
C ASP A 3 -14.55 11.43 -24.40
N LYS A 4 -13.82 10.77 -23.50
CA LYS A 4 -14.36 10.15 -22.27
C LYS A 4 -13.79 10.76 -21.00
N SER A 5 -13.06 11.87 -21.08
CA SER A 5 -12.44 12.56 -19.95
C SER A 5 -13.43 12.85 -18.80
N ASN A 6 -14.67 13.21 -19.14
CA ASN A 6 -15.72 13.56 -18.17
C ASN A 6 -16.71 12.42 -17.84
N TRP A 7 -16.37 11.17 -18.14
CA TRP A 7 -17.28 10.04 -17.91
C TRP A 7 -17.22 9.54 -16.47
N ASP A 8 -18.38 9.33 -15.84
CA ASP A 8 -18.46 8.71 -14.52
C ASP A 8 -18.26 7.20 -14.64
N PRO A 9 -17.21 6.61 -14.02
CA PRO A 9 -16.96 5.17 -14.07
C PRO A 9 -18.09 4.33 -13.47
N LYS A 10 -18.91 4.89 -12.56
CA LYS A 10 -20.07 4.21 -11.95
C LYS A 10 -21.25 4.11 -12.92
N LYS A 11 -21.23 4.87 -14.01
CA LYS A 11 -22.29 4.88 -15.02
C LYS A 11 -21.99 3.94 -16.19
N CYS A 12 -23.01 3.70 -16.98
CA CYS A 12 -22.95 2.90 -18.19
C CYS A 12 -21.97 3.54 -19.19
N GLN A 13 -20.98 2.76 -19.61
CA GLN A 13 -19.95 3.17 -20.56
C GLN A 13 -20.43 3.09 -22.03
N ALA A 14 -21.73 3.16 -22.24
CA ALA A 14 -22.34 3.23 -23.56
C ALA A 14 -22.73 4.67 -23.87
N THR A 15 -22.66 5.04 -25.14
CA THR A 15 -22.97 6.39 -25.60
C THR A 15 -24.46 6.50 -25.95
N SER A 16 -25.08 7.62 -25.57
CA SER A 16 -26.42 8.01 -25.96
C SER A 16 -26.50 8.27 -27.47
N LYS A 17 -27.37 7.53 -28.17
CA LYS A 17 -27.55 7.69 -29.64
C LYS A 17 -28.03 9.08 -30.07
N LYS A 18 -28.73 9.83 -29.19
CA LYS A 18 -29.30 11.15 -29.53
C LYS A 18 -28.36 12.31 -29.21
N ARG A 19 -27.57 12.20 -28.14
CA ARG A 19 -26.80 13.32 -27.57
C ARG A 19 -25.29 13.12 -27.65
N GLY A 20 -24.82 11.91 -27.96
CA GLY A 20 -23.39 11.60 -28.00
C GLY A 20 -22.73 11.56 -26.62
N ASP A 21 -23.49 11.79 -25.54
CA ASP A 21 -23.02 11.80 -24.16
C ASP A 21 -23.08 10.42 -23.50
N GLN A 22 -22.43 10.27 -22.34
CA GLN A 22 -22.47 9.04 -21.56
C GLN A 22 -23.90 8.72 -21.11
N TYR A 23 -24.29 7.44 -21.18
CA TYR A 23 -25.59 7.02 -20.70
C TYR A 23 -25.70 7.08 -19.17
N LYS A 24 -26.69 7.82 -18.67
CA LYS A 24 -26.82 8.20 -17.24
C LYS A 24 -27.21 7.06 -16.27
N ASN A 25 -27.58 5.88 -16.75
CA ASN A 25 -27.91 4.75 -15.88
C ASN A 25 -26.65 4.10 -15.31
N TYR A 26 -26.74 3.56 -14.10
CA TYR A 26 -25.66 2.78 -13.50
C TYR A 26 -25.39 1.49 -14.29
N HIS A 27 -24.12 1.09 -14.32
CA HIS A 27 -23.76 -0.21 -14.88
C HIS A 27 -24.25 -1.33 -13.95
N VAL A 28 -24.45 -2.52 -14.51
CA VAL A 28 -24.68 -3.72 -13.70
C VAL A 28 -23.38 -4.09 -13.00
N ARG A 29 -23.44 -4.42 -11.70
CA ARG A 29 -22.26 -4.80 -10.91
C ARG A 29 -21.46 -5.90 -11.64
N GLY A 30 -20.15 -5.73 -11.76
CA GLY A 30 -19.27 -6.63 -12.53
C GLY A 30 -19.22 -6.36 -14.03
N LEU A 31 -19.93 -5.34 -14.55
CA LEU A 31 -19.92 -4.94 -15.96
C LEU A 31 -19.68 -3.43 -16.11
N ARG A 32 -19.45 -3.02 -17.36
CA ARG A 32 -19.33 -1.60 -17.75
C ARG A 32 -20.59 -1.03 -18.39
N VAL A 33 -21.65 -1.83 -18.56
CA VAL A 33 -22.90 -1.42 -19.22
C VAL A 33 -24.10 -1.66 -18.32
N CYS A 34 -25.16 -0.88 -18.51
CA CYS A 34 -26.43 -1.04 -17.80
C CYS A 34 -27.26 -2.18 -18.39
N LEU A 35 -28.36 -2.51 -17.71
CA LEU A 35 -29.33 -3.51 -18.16
C LEU A 35 -29.83 -3.26 -19.59
N ARG A 36 -30.06 -1.98 -19.95
CA ARG A 36 -30.56 -1.56 -21.28
C ARG A 36 -29.51 -1.63 -22.39
N HIS A 37 -28.23 -1.58 -22.05
CA HIS A 37 -27.12 -1.65 -23.00
C HIS A 37 -26.41 -3.01 -22.97
N GLY A 38 -27.19 -4.08 -22.76
CA GLY A 38 -26.72 -5.46 -22.89
C GLY A 38 -26.41 -6.19 -21.59
N GLY A 39 -26.51 -5.51 -20.43
CA GLY A 39 -26.24 -6.12 -19.12
C GLY A 39 -27.20 -7.24 -18.71
N VAL A 40 -28.36 -7.36 -19.37
CA VAL A 40 -29.36 -8.43 -19.11
C VAL A 40 -29.02 -9.74 -19.82
N SER A 41 -28.21 -9.71 -20.88
CA SER A 41 -27.97 -10.90 -21.70
C SER A 41 -27.33 -12.02 -20.88
N LYS A 42 -27.65 -13.29 -21.20
CA LYS A 42 -27.10 -14.47 -20.51
C LYS A 42 -25.56 -14.45 -20.49
N LYS A 43 -24.94 -14.06 -21.61
CA LYS A 43 -23.48 -13.90 -21.74
C LYS A 43 -22.93 -12.79 -20.85
N ALA A 44 -23.61 -11.64 -20.77
CA ALA A 44 -23.19 -10.54 -19.91
C ALA A 44 -23.32 -10.89 -18.43
N ARG A 45 -24.41 -11.57 -18.02
CA ARG A 45 -24.57 -12.06 -16.64
C ARG A 45 -23.47 -13.04 -16.25
N ALA A 46 -23.14 -14.01 -17.11
CA ALA A 46 -22.04 -14.94 -16.88
C ALA A 46 -20.67 -14.23 -16.79
N ALA A 47 -20.44 -13.17 -17.58
CA ALA A 47 -19.25 -12.33 -17.46
C ALA A 47 -19.24 -11.52 -16.15
N ALA A 48 -20.37 -10.97 -15.73
CA ALA A 48 -20.51 -10.23 -14.48
C ALA A 48 -20.15 -11.10 -13.27
N THR A 49 -20.68 -12.33 -13.22
CA THR A 49 -20.36 -13.31 -12.16
C THR A 49 -18.86 -13.59 -12.11
N ARG A 50 -18.24 -13.95 -13.24
CA ARG A 50 -16.79 -14.21 -13.31
C ARG A 50 -15.95 -13.02 -12.88
N ASN A 51 -16.32 -11.81 -13.29
CA ASN A 51 -15.61 -10.60 -12.89
C ASN A 51 -15.71 -10.34 -11.39
N LEU A 52 -16.88 -10.58 -10.78
CA LEU A 52 -17.07 -10.39 -9.34
C LEU A 52 -16.33 -11.44 -8.51
N GLU A 53 -16.29 -12.69 -8.99
CA GLU A 53 -15.46 -13.75 -8.41
C GLU A 53 -13.99 -13.38 -8.50
N GLN A 54 -13.51 -12.93 -9.67
CA GLN A 54 -12.13 -12.48 -9.84
C GLN A 54 -11.79 -11.29 -8.93
N ASP A 55 -12.69 -10.31 -8.82
CA ASP A 55 -12.53 -9.17 -7.91
C ASP A 55 -12.47 -9.63 -6.44
N GLN A 56 -13.29 -10.61 -6.06
CA GLN A 56 -13.27 -11.19 -4.72
C GLN A 56 -11.95 -11.93 -4.45
N LEU A 57 -11.51 -12.78 -5.37
CA LEU A 57 -10.22 -13.48 -5.28
C LEU A 57 -9.07 -12.48 -5.21
N THR A 58 -9.11 -11.40 -6.01
CA THR A 58 -8.10 -10.34 -5.97
C THR A 58 -8.10 -9.62 -4.62
N ARG A 59 -9.27 -9.32 -4.05
CA ARG A 59 -9.36 -8.74 -2.69
C ARG A 59 -8.80 -9.69 -1.63
N VAL A 60 -9.12 -10.98 -1.72
CA VAL A 60 -8.62 -12.00 -0.78
C VAL A 60 -7.10 -12.17 -0.92
N ALA A 61 -6.58 -12.26 -2.15
CA ALA A 61 -5.14 -12.33 -2.41
C ALA A 61 -4.41 -11.08 -1.89
N ARG A 62 -4.98 -9.88 -2.07
CA ARG A 62 -4.42 -8.65 -1.47
C ARG A 62 -4.39 -8.68 0.06
N ARG A 63 -5.40 -9.28 0.70
CA ARG A 63 -5.46 -9.41 2.17
C ARG A 63 -4.46 -10.43 2.71
N LEU A 64 -4.26 -11.54 1.99
CA LEU A 64 -3.38 -12.63 2.40
C LEU A 64 -1.92 -12.44 1.96
N GLY A 65 -1.63 -11.40 1.17
CA GLY A 65 -0.34 -11.15 0.57
C GLY A 65 -0.22 -11.79 -0.82
N THR A 66 0.52 -11.11 -1.71
CA THR A 66 0.90 -11.69 -3.01
C THR A 66 2.28 -12.32 -2.85
N PRO A 67 2.49 -13.59 -3.24
CA PRO A 67 3.81 -14.21 -3.18
C PRO A 67 4.84 -13.37 -3.94
N HIS A 68 6.00 -13.14 -3.33
CA HIS A 68 7.12 -12.46 -3.97
C HIS A 68 8.13 -13.50 -4.46
N THR A 69 8.45 -13.46 -5.76
CA THR A 69 9.43 -14.37 -6.38
C THR A 69 10.86 -13.88 -6.27
N ASP A 70 11.05 -12.57 -6.09
CA ASP A 70 12.36 -11.91 -5.95
C ASP A 70 12.21 -10.78 -4.94
N LEU A 71 12.28 -11.12 -3.65
CA LEU A 71 12.14 -10.17 -2.55
C LEU A 71 13.51 -9.73 -2.08
N ASP A 72 13.86 -8.45 -2.23
CA ASP A 72 14.98 -7.88 -1.50
C ASP A 72 14.62 -7.77 -0.02
N LEU A 73 15.20 -8.65 0.79
CA LEU A 73 14.98 -8.72 2.23
C LEU A 73 15.34 -7.42 2.95
N ALA A 74 16.37 -6.71 2.49
CA ALA A 74 16.79 -5.45 3.11
C ALA A 74 15.71 -4.38 2.93
N GLN A 75 15.24 -4.21 1.69
CA GLN A 75 14.15 -3.28 1.40
C GLN A 75 12.84 -3.70 2.08
N ALA A 76 12.51 -4.99 2.10
CA ALA A 76 11.30 -5.49 2.74
C ALA A 76 11.26 -5.21 4.25
N LEU A 77 12.40 -5.32 4.94
CA LEU A 77 12.50 -4.96 6.36
C LEU A 77 12.31 -3.45 6.58
N LEU A 78 12.91 -2.61 5.73
CA LEU A 78 12.73 -1.16 5.78
C LEU A 78 11.26 -0.76 5.54
N ASP A 79 10.62 -1.35 4.54
CA ASP A 79 9.22 -1.11 4.22
C ASP A 79 8.30 -1.53 5.38
N LEU A 80 8.62 -2.64 6.05
CA LEU A 80 7.88 -3.13 7.20
C LEU A 80 8.01 -2.18 8.40
N VAL A 81 9.21 -1.66 8.68
CA VAL A 81 9.45 -0.65 9.72
C VAL A 81 8.68 0.63 9.40
N ALA A 82 8.75 1.14 8.17
CA ALA A 82 8.04 2.34 7.75
C ALA A 82 6.51 2.16 7.86
N SER A 83 5.98 1.02 7.40
CA SER A 83 4.56 0.71 7.51
C SER A 83 4.10 0.63 8.97
N LYS A 84 4.86 -0.03 9.84
CA LYS A 84 4.52 -0.09 11.28
C LYS A 84 4.64 1.27 11.96
N ALA A 85 5.61 2.10 11.60
CA ALA A 85 5.71 3.47 12.11
C ALA A 85 4.45 4.28 11.76
N GLY A 86 3.99 4.20 10.50
CA GLY A 86 2.74 4.84 10.08
C GLY A 86 1.50 4.33 10.83
N GLU A 87 1.43 3.03 11.12
CA GLU A 87 0.33 2.45 11.92
C GLU A 87 0.36 2.97 13.37
N VAL A 88 1.54 3.06 13.99
CA VAL A 88 1.69 3.63 15.34
C VAL A 88 1.22 5.08 15.37
N GLU A 89 1.63 5.90 14.40
CA GLU A 89 1.19 7.30 14.33
C GLU A 89 -0.33 7.41 14.13
N TRP A 90 -0.91 6.59 13.26
CA TRP A 90 -2.36 6.56 13.09
C TRP A 90 -3.09 6.14 14.38
N LEU A 91 -2.62 5.10 15.08
CA LEU A 91 -3.22 4.63 16.34
C LEU A 91 -3.06 5.65 17.47
N ARG A 92 -1.93 6.37 17.55
CA ARG A 92 -1.76 7.51 18.47
C ARG A 92 -2.82 8.57 18.22
N HIS A 93 -3.01 8.94 16.96
CA HIS A 93 -4.05 9.89 16.60
C HIS A 93 -5.46 9.38 16.94
N GLN A 94 -5.75 8.09 16.76
CA GLN A 94 -7.03 7.52 17.18
C GLN A 94 -7.25 7.62 18.69
N VAL A 95 -6.19 7.45 19.49
CA VAL A 95 -6.25 7.63 20.94
C VAL A 95 -6.53 9.08 21.32
N GLU A 96 -5.92 10.06 20.64
CA GLU A 96 -6.18 11.49 20.88
C GLU A 96 -7.62 11.91 20.61
N LEU A 97 -8.33 11.18 19.74
CA LEU A 97 -9.74 11.46 19.41
C LEU A 97 -10.71 10.94 20.48
N PHE A 98 -10.25 10.24 21.50
CA PHE A 98 -11.14 9.80 22.58
C PHE A 98 -11.55 10.98 23.46
N GLU A 99 -12.86 11.10 23.66
CA GLU A 99 -13.46 12.15 24.52
C GLU A 99 -13.29 11.84 26.01
N THR A 100 -12.92 10.60 26.35
CA THR A 100 -12.73 10.12 27.73
C THR A 100 -11.26 9.78 27.98
N ASP A 101 -10.62 10.54 28.87
CA ASP A 101 -9.24 10.31 29.29
C ASP A 101 -9.15 9.13 30.28
N GLY A 102 -8.66 7.98 29.83
CA GLY A 102 -8.24 6.89 30.71
C GLY A 102 -9.37 6.15 31.45
N GLU A 103 -10.63 6.43 31.14
CA GLU A 103 -11.76 5.64 31.64
C GLU A 103 -11.79 4.26 30.96
N LEU A 104 -12.08 3.21 31.75
CA LEU A 104 -12.32 1.90 31.18
C LEU A 104 -13.57 1.96 30.32
N TRP A 105 -13.47 1.42 29.11
CA TRP A 105 -14.60 1.31 28.20
C TRP A 105 -15.53 0.20 28.69
N TRP A 106 -16.80 0.52 28.92
CA TRP A 106 -17.82 -0.45 29.29
C TRP A 106 -18.51 -1.00 28.05
N GLY A 107 -18.53 -2.31 27.89
CA GLY A 107 -19.27 -2.94 26.80
C GLY A 107 -19.29 -4.46 26.87
N THR A 108 -19.98 -5.07 25.91
CA THR A 108 -20.09 -6.52 25.82
C THR A 108 -18.76 -7.14 25.40
N THR A 109 -18.18 -7.97 26.25
CA THR A 109 -16.93 -8.70 25.98
C THR A 109 -17.19 -10.12 25.49
N LYS A 110 -18.34 -10.70 25.82
CA LYS A 110 -18.75 -12.02 25.37
C LYS A 110 -20.26 -12.09 25.18
N GLU A 111 -20.66 -12.69 24.07
CA GLU A 111 -22.04 -13.09 23.79
C GLU A 111 -22.01 -14.59 23.47
N SER A 112 -22.85 -15.37 24.14
CA SER A 112 -22.99 -16.79 23.87
C SER A 112 -24.45 -17.20 23.84
N GLU A 113 -24.74 -18.04 22.86
CA GLU A 113 -26.02 -18.67 22.64
C GLU A 113 -25.82 -20.18 22.83
N GLU A 114 -26.58 -20.77 23.75
CA GLU A 114 -26.52 -22.20 24.05
C GLU A 114 -27.92 -22.80 23.93
N ASP A 115 -28.08 -23.75 23.01
CA ASP A 115 -29.29 -24.54 22.89
C ASP A 115 -29.40 -25.52 24.06
N ILE A 116 -30.39 -25.30 24.93
CA ILE A 116 -30.71 -26.19 26.04
C ILE A 116 -32.04 -26.90 25.78
N PRO A 117 -32.31 -28.06 26.40
CA PRO A 117 -33.56 -28.81 26.19
C PRO A 117 -34.87 -28.02 26.49
N MET A 118 -34.76 -26.86 27.14
CA MET A 118 -35.87 -25.96 27.49
C MET A 118 -35.93 -24.68 26.61
N GLY A 119 -35.14 -24.59 25.54
CA GLY A 119 -35.08 -23.44 24.62
C GLY A 119 -33.65 -22.89 24.47
N GLU A 120 -33.52 -21.68 23.93
CA GLU A 120 -32.22 -21.00 23.78
C GLU A 120 -31.86 -20.24 25.07
N LYS A 121 -30.63 -20.43 25.56
CA LYS A 121 -30.05 -19.62 26.63
C LYS A 121 -29.11 -18.58 26.04
N TRP A 122 -29.44 -17.31 26.27
CA TRP A 122 -28.62 -16.16 25.90
C TRP A 122 -27.83 -15.67 27.12
N GLU A 123 -26.51 -15.58 26.98
CA GLU A 123 -25.62 -15.01 28.01
C GLU A 123 -24.81 -13.86 27.40
N THR A 124 -24.89 -12.70 28.04
CA THR A 124 -24.13 -11.49 27.68
C THR A 124 -23.30 -11.07 28.88
N ILE A 125 -21.98 -11.04 28.72
CA ILE A 125 -21.05 -10.54 29.74
C ILE A 125 -20.60 -9.14 29.33
N GLN A 126 -20.78 -8.18 30.24
CA GLN A 126 -20.29 -6.81 30.08
C GLN A 126 -19.24 -6.50 31.15
N GLU A 127 -18.11 -5.95 30.73
CA GLU A 127 -16.98 -5.66 31.60
C GLU A 127 -16.37 -4.30 31.25
N ALA A 128 -15.76 -3.68 32.26
CA ALA A 128 -14.92 -2.49 32.10
C ALA A 128 -13.55 -2.95 31.58
N CYS A 129 -13.25 -2.69 30.30
CA CYS A 129 -12.00 -3.08 29.68
C CYS A 129 -11.26 -1.88 29.07
N GLN A 130 -9.95 -2.03 28.88
CA GLN A 130 -9.20 -1.05 28.11
C GLN A 130 -9.73 -1.02 26.67
N HIS A 131 -9.91 0.18 26.10
CA HIS A 131 -10.37 0.32 24.73
C HIS A 131 -9.38 -0.36 23.76
N ILE A 132 -9.91 -1.13 22.80
CA ILE A 132 -9.12 -1.99 21.90
C ILE A 132 -8.01 -1.24 21.15
N VAL A 133 -8.20 0.05 20.85
CA VAL A 133 -7.20 0.89 20.18
C VAL A 133 -5.92 1.03 21.00
N TYR A 134 -6.00 1.13 22.33
CA TYR A 134 -4.79 1.14 23.17
C TYR A 134 -4.06 -0.20 23.10
N THR A 135 -4.79 -1.31 23.14
CA THR A 135 -4.20 -2.65 23.01
C THR A 135 -3.50 -2.81 21.65
N LEU A 136 -4.14 -2.34 20.58
CA LEU A 136 -3.56 -2.34 19.23
C LEU A 136 -2.33 -1.42 19.15
N LEU A 137 -2.38 -0.24 19.79
CA LEU A 137 -1.27 0.71 19.82
C LEU A 137 -0.04 0.10 20.48
N HIS A 138 -0.18 -0.46 21.69
CA HIS A 138 0.94 -1.11 22.38
C HIS A 138 1.52 -2.25 21.55
N LYS A 139 0.65 -3.09 20.97
CA LYS A 139 1.09 -4.19 20.10
C LYS A 139 1.83 -3.68 18.85
N ALA A 140 1.38 -2.58 18.25
CA ALA A 140 2.04 -1.97 17.10
C ALA A 140 3.42 -1.39 17.49
N GLN A 141 3.53 -0.77 18.67
CA GLN A 141 4.78 -0.24 19.22
C GLN A 141 5.81 -1.36 19.49
N ASP A 142 5.37 -2.47 20.09
CA ASP A 142 6.23 -3.65 20.33
C ASP A 142 6.77 -4.24 19.03
N LEU A 143 5.90 -4.37 18.02
CA LEU A 143 6.30 -4.87 16.70
C LEU A 143 7.24 -3.91 15.98
N LEU A 144 6.99 -2.59 16.06
CA LEU A 144 7.89 -1.59 15.49
C LEU A 144 9.27 -1.66 16.13
N ALA A 145 9.35 -1.72 17.46
CA ALA A 145 10.61 -1.85 18.18
C ALA A 145 11.35 -3.13 17.79
N LYS A 146 10.62 -4.25 17.66
CA LYS A 146 11.18 -5.53 17.21
C LYS A 146 11.75 -5.44 15.80
N TYR A 147 10.98 -4.94 14.83
CA TYR A 147 11.42 -4.86 13.43
C TYR A 147 12.57 -3.87 13.25
N ALA A 148 12.54 -2.74 13.93
CA ALA A 148 13.65 -1.79 13.95
C ALA A 148 14.92 -2.46 14.52
N GLY A 149 14.79 -3.19 15.63
CA GLY A 149 15.90 -3.94 16.22
C GLY A 149 16.45 -5.04 15.30
N GLU A 150 15.59 -5.77 14.59
CA GLU A 150 16.00 -6.79 13.61
C GLU A 150 16.68 -6.17 12.38
N THR A 151 16.18 -5.03 11.90
CA THR A 151 16.76 -4.28 10.77
C THR A 151 18.18 -3.80 11.10
N LEU A 152 18.37 -3.24 12.31
CA LEU A 152 19.69 -2.81 12.79
C LEU A 152 20.64 -4.00 12.95
N LYS A 153 20.19 -5.11 13.55
CA LYS A 153 21.01 -6.34 13.69
C LYS A 153 21.42 -6.95 12.36
N ALA A 154 20.55 -6.85 11.34
CA ALA A 154 20.84 -7.32 10.00
C ALA A 154 21.81 -6.40 9.24
N GLY A 155 22.23 -5.27 9.82
CA GLY A 155 23.17 -4.33 9.20
C GLY A 155 22.62 -3.74 7.90
N VAL A 156 21.29 -3.56 7.81
CA VAL A 156 20.62 -3.09 6.59
C VAL A 156 21.12 -1.71 6.19
N ASP A 157 21.30 -0.79 7.16
CA ASP A 157 21.80 0.55 6.90
C ASP A 157 23.23 0.53 6.33
N GLU A 158 24.13 -0.24 6.94
CA GLU A 158 25.50 -0.43 6.44
C GLU A 158 25.50 -1.04 5.04
N ARG A 159 24.60 -1.97 4.77
CA ARG A 159 24.45 -2.58 3.45
C ARG A 159 23.95 -1.58 2.42
N GLN A 160 22.97 -0.74 2.75
CA GLN A 160 22.47 0.31 1.86
C GLN A 160 23.57 1.32 1.54
N VAL A 161 24.34 1.73 2.54
CA VAL A 161 25.52 2.60 2.35
C VAL A 161 26.54 1.93 1.43
N ARG A 162 26.92 0.67 1.69
CA ARG A 162 27.86 -0.08 0.82
C ARG A 162 27.37 -0.20 -0.63
N ILE A 163 26.07 -0.44 -0.85
CA ILE A 163 25.50 -0.52 -2.21
C ILE A 163 25.57 0.86 -2.88
N ALA A 164 25.24 1.93 -2.16
CA ALA A 164 25.32 3.29 -2.69
C ALA A 164 26.78 3.66 -3.05
N GLU A 165 27.74 3.32 -2.18
CA GLU A 165 29.18 3.53 -2.43
C GLU A 165 29.67 2.74 -3.66
N GLN A 166 29.33 1.45 -3.75
CA GLN A 166 29.68 0.62 -4.92
C GLN A 166 29.08 1.15 -6.21
N THR A 167 27.83 1.61 -6.17
CA THR A 167 27.15 2.21 -7.32
C THR A 167 27.84 3.51 -7.73
N GLY A 168 28.22 4.36 -6.77
CA GLY A 168 29.00 5.57 -7.02
C GLY A 168 30.33 5.29 -7.70
N ALA A 169 31.09 4.29 -7.22
CA ALA A 169 32.36 3.87 -7.82
C ALA A 169 32.19 3.34 -9.26
N GLN A 170 31.08 2.63 -9.54
CA GLN A 170 30.76 2.18 -10.90
C GLN A 170 30.44 3.36 -11.84
N PHE A 171 29.67 4.35 -11.39
CA PHE A 171 29.42 5.57 -12.18
C PHE A 171 30.70 6.35 -12.48
N GLU A 172 31.58 6.50 -11.50
CA GLU A 172 32.89 7.13 -11.70
C GLU A 172 33.72 6.41 -12.75
N THR A 173 33.75 5.07 -12.71
CA THR A 173 34.47 4.24 -13.70
C THR A 173 33.90 4.43 -15.11
N VAL A 174 32.58 4.46 -15.25
CA VAL A 174 31.90 4.67 -16.54
C VAL A 174 32.17 6.07 -17.08
N LEU A 175 32.05 7.11 -16.25
CA LEU A 175 32.30 8.49 -16.65
C LEU A 175 33.75 8.72 -17.06
N THR A 176 34.71 8.16 -16.31
CA THR A 176 36.13 8.25 -16.63
C THR A 176 36.46 7.52 -17.95
N SER A 177 35.86 6.35 -18.16
CA SER A 177 35.99 5.60 -19.42
C SER A 177 35.40 6.37 -20.60
N LEU A 178 34.25 7.03 -20.42
CA LEU A 178 33.62 7.88 -21.45
C LEU A 178 34.49 9.09 -21.80
N LEU A 179 35.00 9.82 -20.80
CA LEU A 179 35.89 10.96 -21.00
C LEU A 179 37.16 10.57 -21.76
N THR A 180 37.69 9.39 -21.47
CA THR A 180 38.82 8.80 -22.20
C THR A 180 38.44 8.48 -23.64
N ALA A 181 37.27 7.86 -23.87
CA ALA A 181 36.80 7.47 -25.20
C ALA A 181 36.55 8.67 -26.12
N ILE A 182 36.09 9.80 -25.59
CA ILE A 182 35.91 11.05 -26.36
C ILE A 182 37.19 11.88 -26.50
N SER A 183 38.33 11.38 -26.01
CA SER A 183 39.61 12.09 -25.99
C SER A 183 39.51 13.48 -25.34
N ALA A 184 38.83 13.56 -24.19
CA ALA A 184 38.69 14.81 -23.47
C ALA A 184 40.09 15.41 -23.15
N PRO A 185 40.34 16.70 -23.44
CA PRO A 185 41.61 17.34 -23.13
C PRO A 185 41.89 17.31 -21.61
N PRO A 186 43.17 17.34 -21.20
CA PRO A 186 43.56 17.17 -19.78
C PRO A 186 42.85 18.14 -18.82
N GLU A 187 42.60 19.38 -19.25
CA GLU A 187 41.89 20.41 -18.47
C GLU A 187 40.41 20.04 -18.21
N GLN A 188 39.76 19.38 -19.17
CA GLN A 188 38.38 18.88 -19.01
C GLN A 188 38.34 17.64 -18.11
N MET A 189 39.34 16.77 -18.18
CA MET A 189 39.45 15.64 -17.26
C MET A 189 39.64 16.09 -15.81
N GLN A 190 40.43 17.14 -15.58
CA GLN A 190 40.69 17.70 -14.26
C GLN A 190 39.45 18.37 -13.65
N THR A 191 38.69 19.09 -14.49
CA THR A 191 37.40 19.67 -14.11
C THR A 191 36.38 18.58 -13.79
N ALA A 192 36.30 17.54 -14.63
CA ALA A 192 35.39 16.42 -14.43
C ALA A 192 35.68 15.64 -13.14
N ALA A 193 36.96 15.38 -12.82
CA ALA A 193 37.37 14.71 -11.59
C ALA A 193 36.92 15.46 -10.32
N THR A 194 36.76 16.79 -10.40
CA THR A 194 36.32 17.62 -9.28
C THR A 194 34.79 17.74 -9.22
N GLU A 195 34.12 17.91 -10.36
CA GLU A 195 32.68 18.16 -10.41
C GLU A 195 31.84 16.88 -10.34
N ILE A 196 32.32 15.75 -10.87
CA ILE A 196 31.56 14.49 -10.87
C ILE A 196 31.18 14.04 -9.45
N PRO A 197 32.11 13.94 -8.47
CA PRO A 197 31.75 13.58 -7.10
C PRO A 197 30.75 14.54 -6.47
N ARG A 198 30.88 15.84 -6.75
CA ARG A 198 29.99 16.89 -6.23
C ARG A 198 28.57 16.76 -6.78
N ILE A 199 28.44 16.53 -8.09
CA ILE A 199 27.15 16.34 -8.78
C ILE A 199 26.47 15.05 -8.28
N LEU A 200 27.21 13.95 -8.18
CA LEU A 200 26.68 12.67 -7.69
C LEU A 200 26.21 12.78 -6.22
N SER A 201 26.96 13.49 -5.37
CA SER A 201 26.57 13.72 -3.97
C SER A 201 25.28 14.55 -3.86
N ASN A 202 25.12 15.58 -4.70
CA ASN A 202 23.90 16.39 -4.73
C ASN A 202 22.67 15.62 -5.22
N LEU A 203 22.84 14.70 -6.18
CA LEU A 203 21.79 13.80 -6.65
C LEU A 203 21.34 12.82 -5.56
N ALA A 204 22.27 12.29 -4.76
CA ALA A 204 21.96 11.39 -3.65
C ALA A 204 21.26 12.10 -2.47
N GLY A 205 21.57 13.38 -2.21
CA GLY A 205 20.96 14.18 -1.14
C GLY A 205 19.64 14.89 -1.50
N GLY A 206 19.23 14.85 -2.78
CA GLY A 206 18.07 15.59 -3.31
C GLY A 206 16.72 14.87 -3.21
N GLY A 207 16.70 13.62 -2.71
CA GLY A 207 15.46 12.88 -2.44
C GLY A 207 14.86 13.28 -1.09
N LYS A 208 14.17 14.42 -1.04
CA LYS A 208 13.20 14.74 0.02
C LYS A 208 11.80 14.79 -0.56
#